data_AF-A0A951ICG7-F1
#
_entry.id   AF-A0A951ICG7-F1
#
_cell.length_a   1.000
_cell.length_b   1.000
_cell.length_c   1.000
_cell.angle_alpha   90.00
_cell.angle_beta   90.00
_cell.angle_gamma   90.00
#
_symmetry.space_group_name_H-M   'P 1'
#
loop_
_entity.id
_entity.type
_entity.pdbx_description
1 polymer ?
#
loop_
_entity_poly.entity_id
_entity_poly.type
_entity_poly.pdbx_seq_one_letter_code
_entity_poly.pdbx_strand_id
1 'polypeptide(L)'
;MRAPSVLTGIFAVILIGTVQTQAPTASIRGRVVPWNAAVNVWAVSDADTAHGVIQNGEFNIRKLKAGHYRLIVEGRRPYKVTTRPNVVVVSDTSFVNVGDIMLDQ
;
A
#
# COMPACT_ATOMS: atom_id res chain seq x y z
N MET A 1 -71.55 21.24 -7.25
CA MET A 1 -70.76 20.30 -6.43
C MET A 1 -69.54 19.88 -7.23
N ARG A 2 -68.32 20.23 -6.81
CA ARG A 2 -67.04 19.89 -7.46
C ARG A 2 -66.16 19.17 -6.43
N ALA A 3 -65.66 17.98 -6.77
CA ALA A 3 -64.81 17.16 -5.91
C ALA A 3 -63.37 17.70 -5.85
N PRO A 4 -62.58 17.29 -4.84
CA PRO A 4 -61.14 17.17 -5.02
C PRO A 4 -60.68 15.73 -4.78
N SER A 5 -60.12 15.13 -5.81
CA SER A 5 -59.42 13.85 -5.78
C SER A 5 -58.06 14.03 -5.09
N VAL A 6 -57.78 13.25 -4.05
CA VAL A 6 -56.49 13.27 -3.35
C VAL A 6 -55.50 12.37 -4.11
N LEU A 7 -54.41 12.98 -4.61
CA LEU A 7 -53.36 12.36 -5.41
C LEU A 7 -52.37 11.62 -4.49
N THR A 8 -52.37 10.29 -4.50
CA THR A 8 -51.41 9.46 -3.74
C THR A 8 -50.02 9.53 -4.40
N GLY A 9 -49.08 10.24 -3.78
CA GLY A 9 -47.69 10.31 -4.22
C GLY A 9 -46.93 9.02 -3.89
N ILE A 10 -46.45 8.32 -4.92
CA ILE A 10 -45.54 7.17 -4.79
C ILE A 10 -44.11 7.72 -4.64
N PHE A 11 -43.49 7.53 -3.48
CA PHE A 11 -42.06 7.75 -3.29
C PHE A 11 -41.30 6.50 -3.76
N ALA A 12 -40.79 6.53 -4.99
CA ALA A 12 -39.84 5.53 -5.47
C ALA A 12 -38.45 5.86 -4.90
N VAL A 13 -38.00 5.10 -3.91
CA VAL A 13 -36.61 5.16 -3.43
C VAL A 13 -35.74 4.39 -4.43
N ILE A 14 -34.97 5.11 -5.23
CA ILE A 14 -33.96 4.52 -6.11
C ILE A 14 -32.69 4.33 -5.27
N LEU A 15 -32.42 3.09 -4.86
CA LEU A 15 -31.15 2.68 -4.26
C LEU A 15 -30.08 2.58 -5.36
N ILE A 16 -29.25 3.62 -5.50
CA ILE A 16 -28.07 3.56 -6.35
C ILE A 16 -26.96 2.85 -5.55
N GLY A 17 -26.70 1.58 -5.87
CA GLY A 17 -25.57 0.85 -5.31
C GLY A 17 -24.26 1.38 -5.88
N THR A 18 -23.38 1.93 -5.05
CA THR A 18 -22.04 2.32 -5.49
C THR A 18 -21.15 1.08 -5.63
N VAL A 19 -20.72 0.76 -6.84
CA VAL A 19 -19.71 -0.27 -7.08
C VAL A 19 -18.35 0.31 -6.74
N GLN A 20 -17.74 -0.13 -5.64
CA GLN A 20 -16.39 0.29 -5.25
C GLN A 20 -15.36 -0.62 -5.92
N THR A 21 -14.77 -0.17 -7.02
CA THR A 21 -13.65 -0.87 -7.67
C THR A 21 -12.41 -0.80 -6.79
N GLN A 22 -12.03 -1.92 -6.17
CA GLN A 22 -10.70 -2.05 -5.56
C GLN A 22 -9.66 -2.12 -6.67
N ALA A 23 -8.82 -1.10 -6.77
CA ALA A 23 -7.66 -1.14 -7.66
C ALA A 23 -6.76 -2.33 -7.27
N PRO A 24 -6.20 -3.08 -8.23
CA PRO A 24 -5.24 -4.13 -7.93
C PRO A 24 -4.07 -3.52 -7.15
N THR A 25 -3.72 -4.16 -6.03
CA THR A 25 -2.60 -3.74 -5.20
C THR A 25 -1.55 -4.82 -5.13
N ALA A 26 -0.30 -4.40 -5.07
CA ALA A 26 0.86 -5.26 -4.97
C ALA A 26 1.53 -5.11 -3.60
N SER A 27 2.55 -5.93 -3.38
CA SER A 27 3.44 -5.81 -2.21
C SER A 27 4.90 -5.76 -2.61
N ILE A 28 5.74 -5.07 -1.85
CA ILE A 28 7.20 -5.19 -1.95
C ILE A 28 7.68 -6.06 -0.79
N ARG A 29 8.49 -7.06 -1.10
CA ARG A 29 9.05 -8.01 -0.13
C ARG A 29 10.57 -8.11 -0.28
N GLY A 30 11.23 -8.44 0.81
CA GLY A 30 12.67 -8.69 0.82
C GLY A 30 13.15 -9.09 2.20
N ARG A 31 14.46 -9.15 2.36
CA ARG A 31 15.11 -9.42 3.65
C ARG A 31 16.08 -8.29 3.98
N VAL A 32 16.19 -7.94 5.25
CA VAL A 32 17.20 -7.06 5.80
C VAL A 32 18.29 -7.92 6.42
N VAL A 33 19.54 -7.56 6.14
CA VAL A 33 20.73 -8.17 6.74
C VAL A 33 21.54 -7.06 7.42
N PRO A 34 21.84 -7.16 8.73
CA PRO A 34 21.46 -8.24 9.65
C PRO A 34 19.97 -8.22 10.01
N TRP A 35 19.39 -9.40 10.27
CA TRP A 35 17.94 -9.60 10.45
C TRP A 35 17.34 -8.85 11.65
N ASN A 36 18.14 -8.56 12.67
CA ASN A 36 17.73 -7.90 13.91
C ASN A 36 18.11 -6.41 13.97
N ALA A 37 18.58 -5.85 12.84
CA ALA A 37 19.09 -4.49 12.79
C ALA A 37 18.10 -3.48 12.21
N ALA A 38 17.14 -3.87 11.37
CA ALA A 38 16.10 -2.94 10.92
C ALA A 38 15.03 -2.68 11.98
N VAL A 39 14.62 -1.42 12.07
CA VAL A 39 13.54 -0.93 12.94
C VAL A 39 12.30 -0.67 12.11
N ASN A 40 12.46 0.01 10.97
CA ASN A 40 11.38 0.39 10.10
C ASN A 40 11.73 0.17 8.62
N VAL A 41 10.70 -0.05 7.82
CA VAL A 41 10.82 -0.03 6.36
C VAL A 41 9.67 0.77 5.75
N TRP A 42 10.01 1.57 4.75
CA TRP A 42 9.04 2.34 3.97
C TRP A 42 9.28 2.17 2.48
N ALA A 43 8.20 2.24 1.72
CA ALA A 43 8.22 2.48 0.29
C ALA A 43 7.67 3.89 0.05
N VAL A 44 8.49 4.75 -0.52
CA VAL A 44 8.15 6.15 -0.81
C VAL A 44 8.12 6.33 -2.32
N SER A 45 7.00 6.78 -2.86
CA SER A 45 6.87 7.27 -4.23
C SER A 45 6.59 8.77 -4.22
N ASP A 46 6.44 9.38 -5.40
CA ASP A 46 6.11 10.81 -5.51
C ASP A 46 4.67 11.12 -5.03
N ALA A 47 3.79 10.12 -5.02
CA ALA A 47 2.37 10.28 -4.72
C ALA A 47 1.92 9.57 -3.43
N ASP A 48 2.72 8.64 -2.89
CA ASP A 48 2.30 7.78 -1.78
C ASP A 48 3.49 7.37 -0.90
N THR A 49 3.20 7.05 0.35
CA THR A 49 4.17 6.46 1.29
C THR A 49 3.51 5.34 2.07
N ALA A 50 4.10 4.16 2.02
CA ALA A 50 3.61 2.99 2.72
C ALA A 50 4.67 2.44 3.67
N HIS A 51 4.26 2.06 4.87
CA HIS A 51 5.10 1.37 5.85
C HIS A 51 4.95 -0.14 5.72
N GLY A 52 6.03 -0.87 5.97
CA GLY A 52 6.05 -2.32 5.95
C GLY A 52 6.22 -2.93 7.33
N VAL A 53 5.77 -4.16 7.44
CA VAL A 53 6.00 -4.99 8.62
C VAL A 53 7.31 -5.75 8.44
N ILE A 54 8.14 -5.78 9.49
CA ILE A 54 9.39 -6.55 9.55
C ILE A 54 9.20 -7.71 10.54
N GLN A 55 9.51 -8.93 10.13
CA GLN A 55 9.47 -10.14 10.95
C GLN A 55 10.68 -11.02 10.61
N ASN A 56 11.52 -11.32 11.61
CA ASN A 56 12.73 -12.14 11.46
C ASN A 56 13.64 -11.70 10.29
N GLY A 57 13.79 -10.39 10.11
CA GLY A 57 14.55 -9.78 9.01
C GLY A 57 13.82 -9.77 7.67
N GLU A 58 12.73 -10.51 7.49
CA GLU A 58 11.90 -10.37 6.29
C GLU A 58 10.97 -9.19 6.43
N PHE A 59 10.77 -8.45 5.34
CA PHE A 59 9.84 -7.33 5.34
C PHE A 59 8.80 -7.46 4.24
N ASN A 60 7.62 -6.89 4.51
CA ASN A 60 6.51 -6.89 3.58
C ASN A 60 5.74 -5.57 3.65
N ILE A 61 5.78 -4.81 2.57
CA ILE A 61 5.02 -3.57 2.38
C ILE A 61 3.85 -3.89 1.46
N ARG A 62 2.63 -3.76 1.94
CA ARG A 62 1.40 -4.18 1.23
C ARG A 62 0.62 -2.99 0.71
N LYS A 63 -0.40 -3.28 -0.10
CA LYS A 63 -1.38 -2.30 -0.62
C LYS A 63 -0.73 -1.20 -1.47
N LEU A 64 0.35 -1.54 -2.17
CA LEU A 64 1.04 -0.61 -3.06
C LEU A 64 0.31 -0.53 -4.39
N LYS A 65 0.19 0.68 -4.91
CA LYS A 65 -0.26 0.90 -6.29
C LYS A 65 0.89 0.63 -7.24
N ALA A 66 0.58 0.45 -8.52
CA ALA A 66 1.62 0.44 -9.55
C ALA A 66 2.35 1.78 -9.57
N GLY A 67 3.69 1.75 -9.68
CA GLY A 67 4.51 2.96 -9.66
C GLY A 67 5.96 2.71 -9.31
N HIS A 68 6.73 3.80 -9.27
CA HIS A 68 8.14 3.80 -8.88
C HIS A 68 8.26 4.15 -7.40
N TYR A 69 8.97 3.30 -6.67
CA TYR A 69 9.21 3.46 -5.25
C TYR A 69 10.70 3.49 -4.95
N ARG A 70 11.02 4.25 -3.91
CA ARG A 70 12.28 4.21 -3.19
C ARG A 70 12.04 3.50 -1.87
N LEU A 71 12.76 2.41 -1.64
CA LEU A 71 12.73 1.75 -0.34
C LEU A 71 13.67 2.47 0.62
N ILE A 72 13.21 2.65 1.85
CA ILE A 72 13.99 3.22 2.94
C ILE A 72 13.92 2.21 4.08
N VAL A 73 15.07 1.75 4.54
CA VAL A 73 15.19 0.87 5.71
C VAL A 73 15.93 1.62 6.79
N GLU A 74 15.28 1.86 7.93
CA GLU A 74 15.93 2.44 9.09
C GLU A 74 16.56 1.35 9.93
N GLY A 75 17.88 1.42 10.09
CA GLY A 75 18.64 0.59 11.02
C GLY A 75 18.60 1.15 12.45
N ARG A 76 18.68 0.25 13.44
CA ARG A 76 19.02 0.58 14.82
C ARG A 76 20.52 0.84 14.89
N ARG A 77 20.95 1.83 15.67
CA ARG A 77 22.38 2.10 15.92
C ARG A 77 23.15 0.80 16.24
N PRO A 78 24.35 0.60 15.67
CA PRO A 78 25.15 1.52 14.86
C PRO A 78 24.75 1.60 13.37
N TYR A 79 23.73 0.89 12.91
CA TYR A 79 23.34 0.88 11.50
C TYR A 79 22.65 2.17 11.06
N LYS A 80 23.04 2.69 9.90
CA LYS A 80 22.48 3.88 9.24
C LYS A 80 21.17 3.55 8.52
N VAL A 81 20.53 4.60 8.01
CA VAL A 81 19.40 4.48 7.09
C VAL A 81 19.92 4.05 5.71
N THR A 82 19.45 2.90 5.22
CA THR A 82 19.78 2.40 3.89
C THR A 82 18.64 2.70 2.92
N THR A 83 18.98 3.23 1.75
CA THR A 83 18.01 3.56 0.71
C THR A 83 18.25 2.72 -0.53
N ARG A 84 17.20 2.07 -1.05
CA ARG A 84 17.24 1.34 -2.32
C ARG A 84 16.33 1.99 -3.36
N PRO A 85 16.90 2.66 -4.36
CA PRO A 85 16.12 3.34 -5.39
C PRO A 85 15.54 2.36 -6.42
N ASN A 86 14.67 2.88 -7.27
CA ASN A 86 14.21 2.24 -8.51
C ASN A 86 13.48 0.90 -8.33
N VAL A 87 12.66 0.78 -7.28
CA VAL A 87 11.77 -0.39 -7.12
C VAL A 87 10.49 -0.14 -7.90
N VAL A 88 10.27 -0.92 -8.96
CA VAL A 88 9.11 -0.77 -9.84
C VAL A 88 8.03 -1.76 -9.41
N VAL A 89 6.85 -1.24 -9.12
CA VAL A 89 5.65 -2.02 -8.85
C VAL A 89 4.74 -1.97 -10.06
N VAL A 90 4.33 -3.14 -10.56
CA VAL A 90 3.46 -3.27 -11.74
C VAL A 90 2.08 -3.74 -11.28
N SER A 91 1.01 -3.21 -11.89
CA SER A 91 -0.40 -3.48 -11.52
C SER A 91 -0.76 -4.95 -11.53
N ASP A 92 -0.11 -5.73 -12.38
CA ASP A 92 -0.48 -7.11 -12.67
C ASP A 92 0.35 -8.11 -11.83
N THR A 93 1.15 -7.62 -10.89
CA THR A 93 2.02 -8.43 -10.03
C THR A 93 1.48 -8.47 -8.59
N SER A 94 1.40 -9.66 -8.00
CA SER A 94 1.00 -9.79 -6.58
C SER A 94 2.08 -9.27 -5.63
N PHE A 95 3.36 -9.42 -6.00
CA PHE A 95 4.48 -8.89 -5.24
C PHE A 95 5.74 -8.67 -6.09
N VAL A 96 6.59 -7.76 -5.62
CA VAL A 96 7.94 -7.51 -6.13
C VAL A 96 8.92 -7.92 -5.04
N ASN A 97 9.85 -8.82 -5.37
CA ASN A 97 10.92 -9.21 -4.46
C ASN A 97 12.18 -8.38 -4.77
N VAL A 98 12.72 -7.71 -3.77
CA VAL A 98 13.95 -6.90 -3.90
C VAL A 98 15.20 -7.59 -3.35
N GLY A 99 15.06 -8.83 -2.88
CA GLY A 99 16.13 -9.63 -2.30
C GLY A 99 16.61 -9.08 -0.96
N ASP A 100 17.91 -9.24 -0.72
CA ASP A 100 18.55 -8.80 0.51
C ASP A 100 18.92 -7.31 0.46
N ILE A 101 18.68 -6.61 1.57
CA ILE A 101 19.12 -5.25 1.83
C ILE A 101 20.15 -5.31 2.95
N MET A 102 21.40 -5.09 2.58
CA MET A 102 22.51 -5.00 3.51
C MET A 102 22.48 -3.62 4.19
N LEU A 103 22.41 -3.59 5.52
CA LEU A 103 22.52 -2.37 6.29
C LEU A 103 23.99 -2.00 6.48
N ASP A 104 24.27 -0.70 6.35
CA ASP A 104 25.59 -0.12 6.54
C ASP A 104 25.70 0.54 7.92
N GLN A 105 26.90 0.58 8.50
CA GLN A 105 27.19 1.18 9.82
C GLN A 105 27.85 2.55 9.70
#